data_AF-X1PGA3-F1
#
_entry.id   AF-X1PGA3-F1
#
_cell.length_a   1.000
_cell.length_b   1.000
_cell.length_c   1.000
_cell.angle_alpha   90.00
_cell.angle_beta   90.00
_cell.angle_gamma   90.00
#
_symmetry.space_group_name_H-M   'P 1'
#
loop_
_entity.id
_entity.type
_entity.pdbx_description
1 polymer ?
#
loop_
_entity_poly.entity_id
_entity_poly.type
_entity_poly.pdbx_seq_one_letter_code
_entity_poly.pdbx_strand_id
1 'polypeptide(L)' 'MTGGSSLIPGFSKYLGLETGLKIETLNPFANMEIREKSFDTGYLNYSAPIAPIAIGLALRSIGDR' A
#
# COMPACT_ATOMS: atom_id res chain seq x y z
N MET A 1 1.64 -0.13 -7.77
CA MET A 1 2.64 -1.08 -7.24
C MET A 1 2.34 -1.44 -5.81
N THR A 2 2.60 -2.69 -5.47
CA THR A 2 2.37 -3.33 -4.16
C THR A 2 3.44 -4.42 -3.94
N GLY A 3 3.51 -4.97 -2.73
CA GLY A 3 4.42 -6.04 -2.33
C GLY A 3 5.76 -5.54 -1.79
N GLY A 4 6.50 -6.40 -1.07
CA GLY A 4 7.74 -5.99 -0.40
C GLY A 4 8.82 -5.49 -1.35
N SER A 5 8.93 -6.11 -2.53
CA SER A 5 9.88 -5.71 -3.57
C SER A 5 9.62 -4.30 -4.12
N SER A 6 8.41 -3.73 -3.95
CA SER A 6 8.15 -2.34 -4.35
C SER A 6 8.85 -1.31 -3.46
N LEU A 7 9.44 -1.72 -2.33
CA LEU A 7 10.21 -0.86 -1.43
C LEU A 7 11.69 -0.72 -1.83
N ILE A 8 12.14 -1.44 -2.87
CA ILE A 8 13.51 -1.29 -3.38
C ILE A 8 13.69 0.17 -3.87
N PRO A 9 14.65 0.93 -3.32
CA PRO A 9 14.85 2.32 -3.69
C PRO A 9 15.03 2.49 -5.21
N GLY A 10 14.23 3.37 -5.81
CA GLY A 10 14.30 3.66 -7.24
C GLY A 10 13.60 2.65 -8.16
N PHE A 11 13.10 1.51 -7.66
CA PHE A 11 12.48 0.48 -8.49
C PHE A 11 11.25 0.98 -9.26
N SER A 12 10.34 1.73 -8.62
CA SER A 12 9.17 2.30 -9.30
C SER A 12 9.54 3.26 -10.43
N LYS A 13 10.62 4.04 -10.24
CA LYS A 13 11.14 4.96 -11.26
C LYS A 13 11.73 4.18 -12.43
N TYR A 14 12.55 3.17 -12.14
CA TYR A 14 13.14 2.29 -13.14
C TYR A 14 12.05 1.60 -13.97
N LEU A 15 11.07 1.00 -13.31
CA LEU A 15 9.95 0.34 -13.98
C LEU A 15 9.16 1.29 -14.88
N GLY A 16 8.97 2.55 -14.47
CA GLY A 16 8.31 3.57 -15.30
C GLY A 16 9.12 3.94 -16.55
N LEU A 17 10.45 4.00 -16.43
CA LEU A 17 11.33 4.26 -17.59
C LEU A 17 11.29 3.10 -18.59
N GLU A 18 11.38 1.86 -18.11
CA GLU A 18 11.39 0.66 -18.97
C GLU A 18 10.04 0.42 -19.67
N THR A 19 8.94 0.71 -18.98
CA THR A 19 7.59 0.45 -19.50
C THR A 19 6.99 1.64 -20.25
N GLY A 20 7.54 2.85 -20.05
CA GLY A 20 6.92 4.10 -20.51
C GLY A 20 5.60 4.44 -19.81
N LEU A 21 5.24 3.73 -18.74
CA LEU A 21 3.99 3.91 -18.01
C LEU A 21 4.20 4.73 -16.74
N LYS A 22 3.15 5.46 -16.35
CA LYS A 22 3.10 6.09 -15.02
C LYS A 22 2.93 5.01 -13.96
N ILE A 23 3.87 4.98 -13.02
CA ILE A 23 3.87 4.03 -11.93
C ILE A 23 3.45 4.74 -10.64
N GLU A 24 2.39 4.24 -9.99
CA GLU A 24 1.90 4.75 -8.70
C GLU A 24 1.94 3.66 -7.64
N THR A 25 2.23 4.03 -6.40
CA THR A 25 2.19 3.11 -5.25
C THR A 25 0.79 3.11 -4.65
N LEU A 26 0.22 1.93 -4.44
CA LEU A 26 -1.10 1.80 -3.82
C LEU A 26 -0.99 2.07 -2.32
N ASN A 27 -1.82 2.97 -1.80
CA ASN A 27 -2.03 3.13 -0.37
C ASN A 27 -3.41 2.53 0.01
N PRO A 28 -3.47 1.35 0.65
CA PRO A 28 -4.73 0.73 1.03
C PRO A 28 -5.45 1.46 2.16
N PHE A 29 -4.77 2.37 2.87
CA PHE A 29 -5.33 3.15 3.98
C PHE A 29 -5.92 4.50 3.54
N ALA A 30 -5.79 4.88 2.26
CA ALA A 30 -6.11 6.23 1.76
C ALA A 30 -7.56 6.69 2.03
N ASN A 31 -8.50 5.73 2.15
CA ASN A 31 -9.91 5.99 2.41
C ASN A 31 -10.37 5.43 3.78
N MET A 32 -9.43 5.23 4.72
CA MET A 32 -9.73 4.71 6.05
C MET A 32 -9.63 5.81 7.11
N GLU A 33 -10.48 5.74 8.13
CA GLU A 33 -10.31 6.56 9.33
C GLU A 33 -9.20 5.96 10.20
N ILE A 34 -8.12 6.71 10.39
CA ILE A 34 -6.97 6.26 11.20
C ILE A 34 -7.02 6.96 12.56
N ARG A 35 -7.06 6.14 13.63
CA ARG A 35 -6.90 6.64 15.00
C ARG A 35 -5.42 6.87 15.29
N GLU A 36 -4.90 8.05 14.96
CA GLU A 36 -3.46 8.37 15.07
C GLU A 36 -2.86 8.16 16.47
N LYS A 37 -3.68 8.26 17.54
CA LYS A 37 -3.23 7.95 18.91
C LYS A 37 -2.93 6.47 19.14
N SER A 38 -3.43 5.59 18.29
CA SER A 38 -3.34 4.14 18.40
C SER A 38 -2.38 3.52 17.39
N PHE A 39 -1.96 4.26 16.36
CA PHE A 39 -1.14 3.76 15.27
C PHE A 39 -0.02 4.74 14.91
N ASP A 40 1.19 4.20 14.71
CA ASP A 40 2.30 4.95 14.13
C ASP A 40 2.03 5.19 12.64
N THR A 41 1.79 6.45 12.28
CA THR A 41 1.51 6.86 10.90
C THR A 41 2.72 6.72 9.98
N GLY A 42 3.94 6.83 10.49
CA GLY A 42 5.16 6.56 9.76
C GLY A 42 5.26 5.09 9.37
N TYR A 43 4.95 4.19 10.30
CA TYR A 43 4.90 2.76 10.04
C TYR A 43 3.78 2.39 9.05
N LEU A 44 2.60 3.00 9.17
CA LEU A 44 1.52 2.80 8.21
C LEU A 44 1.91 3.24 6.79
N ASN A 45 2.55 4.39 6.64
CA ASN A 45 3.03 4.87 5.35
C ASN A 45 4.11 3.95 4.76
N TYR A 46 5.03 3.46 5.58
CA TYR A 46 6.05 2.51 5.16
C TYR A 46 5.46 1.16 4.73
N SER A 47 4.48 0.64 5.49
CA SER A 47 3.86 -0.66 5.25
C SER A 47 2.74 -0.65 4.21
N ALA A 48 2.28 0.53 3.78
CA ALA A 48 1.20 0.68 2.80
C ALA A 48 1.35 -0.20 1.55
N PRO A 49 2.54 -0.36 0.92
CA PRO A 49 2.67 -1.19 -0.26
C PRO A 49 2.52 -2.69 0.02
N ILE A 50 2.80 -3.16 1.25
CA ILE A 50 2.77 -4.59 1.64
C ILE A 50 1.45 -5.00 2.31
N ALA A 51 0.70 -4.03 2.82
CA ALA A 51 -0.60 -4.23 3.47
C ALA A 51 -1.80 -4.61 2.57
N PRO A 52 -1.83 -4.46 1.22
CA PRO A 52 -3.07 -4.62 0.45
C PRO A 52 -3.77 -5.97 0.61
N ILE A 53 -3.01 -7.06 0.71
CA ILE A 53 -3.57 -8.39 0.90
C ILE A 53 -4.22 -8.52 2.28
N ALA A 54 -3.50 -8.16 3.35
CA ALA A 54 -4.04 -8.19 4.71
C ALA A 54 -5.31 -7.34 4.85
N ILE A 55 -5.29 -6.13 4.28
CA ILE A 55 -6.45 -5.24 4.25
C ILE A 55 -7.60 -5.84 3.45
N GLY A 56 -7.34 -6.43 2.29
CA GLY A 56 -8.36 -7.11 1.49
C GLY A 56 -9.04 -8.25 2.25
N LEU A 57 -8.28 -9.07 2.99
CA LEU A 57 -8.84 -10.13 3.85
C LEU A 57 -9.67 -9.53 5.00
N ALA A 58 -9.19 -8.48 5.65
CA ALA A 58 -9.94 -7.82 6.71
C ALA A 58 -11.28 -7.26 6.20
N LEU A 59 -11.28 -6.59 5.05
CA LEU A 59 -12.48 -6.07 4.40
C LEU A 59 -13.42 -7.18 3.92
N ARG A 60 -12.89 -8.35 3.50
CA ARG A 60 -13.71 -9.48 3.07
C ARG A 60 -14.71 -9.88 4.16
N SER A 61 -14.29 -9.91 5.42
CA SER A 61 -15.16 -10.27 6.54
C SER A 61 -16.36 -9.32 6.74
N ILE A 62 -16.25 -8.07 6.26
CA ILE A 62 -17.32 -7.07 6.36
C ILE A 62 -18.36 -7.26 5.24
N GLY A 63 -17.94 -7.75 4.06
CA GLY A 63 -18.82 -7.99 2.91
C GLY A 63 -19.44 -9.39 2.84
N ASP A 64 -19.07 -10.29 3.75
CA ASP A 64 -19.55 -11.68 3.81
C ASP A 64 -20.84 -11.77 4.65
N ARG A 65 -21.93 -11.16 4.15
CA ARG A 65 -23.32 -11.30 4.63
C ARG A 65 -24.31 -11.09 3.48
#